data_AF-A0AA36H8S2-F1
#
_entry.id   AF-A0AA36H8S2-F1
#
_cell.length_a   1.000
_cell.length_b   1.000
_cell.length_c   1.000
_cell.angle_alpha   90.00
_cell.angle_beta   90.00
_cell.angle_gamma   90.00
#
_symmetry.space_group_name_H-M   'P 1'
#
loop_
_entity.id
_entity.type
_entity.pdbx_description
1 polymer ?
#
loop_
_entity_poly.entity_id
_entity_poly.type
_entity_poly.pdbx_seq_one_letter_code
_entity_poly.pdbx_strand_id
1 'polypeptide(L)'
;MPPAKRRWNSAEMFRRNKETDCFASKDNTNNTIDPPCPQGYVSFARNGTARCHNLIIGTQSYEKAEQICRSRGGEFSTITEEDELILLRDEAKNRGLNGNVMLKKEDGRNDTCIFFEIEDDDNAIVETDCDSEEVQNISTFACMVLECVVTEDGRACKMVECQTGEVSYYRKSGRLTCHKIINKAATWEDAQKQCRQLGEGHQLGSFEDKKEAEYVMGEARRIFGCKKEACYGTLWIGGKRKSRSPFTWIFDKTLAAIGPYNNFDEGEPDGDRRSKTEECLAIYINEATYLDQHCFDDVKIRKESYYAIRGFVCTAVKIVKREFY
;
A
#
# COMPACT_ATOMS: atom_id res chain seq x y z
N MET A 1 12.76 0.53 30.55
CA MET A 1 13.81 1.40 30.01
C MET A 1 13.37 1.80 28.62
N PRO A 2 13.46 3.08 28.22
CA PRO A 2 13.24 3.45 26.83
C PRO A 2 14.27 2.74 25.94
N PRO A 3 13.91 2.35 24.70
CA PRO A 3 14.87 1.75 23.78
C PRO A 3 15.99 2.74 23.45
N ALA A 4 17.22 2.24 23.34
CA ALA A 4 18.38 3.08 23.08
C ALA A 4 18.37 3.55 21.61
N LYS A 5 18.26 4.87 21.41
CA LYS A 5 18.46 5.55 20.11
C LYS A 5 19.81 5.13 19.52
N ARG A 6 19.81 4.68 18.26
CA ARG A 6 21.03 4.34 17.52
C ARG A 6 21.21 5.32 16.38
N ARG A 7 22.41 5.88 16.28
CA ARG A 7 22.85 6.71 15.17
C ARG A 7 23.92 5.92 14.43
N TRP A 8 23.66 5.60 13.18
CA TRP A 8 24.57 4.86 12.32
C TRP A 8 25.25 5.86 11.38
N ASN A 9 26.58 5.79 11.24
CA ASN A 9 27.22 6.42 10.10
C ASN A 9 26.89 5.65 8.82
N SER A 10 26.97 6.33 7.68
CA SER A 10 26.75 5.77 6.34
C SER A 10 27.48 4.42 6.15
N ALA A 11 28.78 4.38 6.43
CA ALA A 11 29.63 3.20 6.26
C ALA A 11 29.22 1.98 7.12
N GLU A 12 28.58 2.17 8.27
CA GLU A 12 28.07 1.09 9.11
C GLU A 12 26.75 0.50 8.60
N MET A 13 25.84 1.34 8.10
CA MET A 13 24.57 0.90 7.53
C MET A 13 24.82 0.02 6.29
N PHE A 14 25.63 0.49 5.34
CA PHE A 14 25.85 -0.21 4.06
C PHE A 14 26.69 -1.48 4.18
N ARG A 15 27.31 -1.75 5.34
CA ARG A 15 27.94 -3.05 5.63
C ARG A 15 26.93 -4.16 5.92
N ARG A 16 25.70 -3.86 6.35
CA ARG A 16 24.69 -4.88 6.66
C ARG A 16 23.90 -5.40 5.46
N ASN A 17 23.77 -4.59 4.41
CA ASN A 17 23.01 -4.95 3.21
C ASN A 17 23.81 -5.70 2.12
N LYS A 18 25.00 -6.25 2.46
CA LYS A 18 25.84 -6.98 1.50
C LYS A 18 25.64 -8.50 1.55
N GLU A 19 24.59 -8.98 0.88
CA GLU A 19 24.53 -10.35 0.35
C GLU A 19 23.99 -10.36 -1.09
N THR A 20 24.85 -10.10 -2.09
CA THR A 20 25.12 -10.98 -3.26
C THR A 20 25.97 -10.30 -4.36
N ASP A 21 27.03 -11.01 -4.80
CA ASP A 21 27.77 -10.82 -6.08
C ASP A 21 27.34 -11.92 -7.08
N CYS A 22 27.53 -11.84 -8.41
CA CYS A 22 28.20 -10.86 -9.28
C CYS A 22 27.39 -10.77 -10.62
N PHE A 23 27.69 -9.95 -11.64
CA PHE A 23 28.93 -9.78 -12.43
C PHE A 23 29.01 -8.36 -13.03
N ALA A 24 30.22 -7.84 -13.20
CA ALA A 24 30.46 -6.64 -14.01
C ALA A 24 30.80 -6.99 -15.47
N SER A 25 30.01 -6.50 -16.43
CA SER A 25 30.52 -6.27 -17.79
C SER A 25 31.21 -4.92 -17.83
N LYS A 26 32.45 -4.87 -18.32
CA LYS A 26 33.14 -3.61 -18.59
C LYS A 26 32.79 -3.11 -19.99
N ASP A 27 31.68 -2.39 -20.11
CA ASP A 27 31.46 -1.51 -21.27
C ASP A 27 31.43 -0.05 -20.82
N ASN A 28 32.52 0.63 -21.18
CA ASN A 28 32.82 2.00 -20.81
C ASN A 28 32.27 2.93 -21.89
N THR A 29 31.04 3.42 -21.73
CA THR A 29 30.52 4.54 -22.56
C THR A 29 29.91 5.62 -21.67
N ASN A 30 30.55 6.79 -21.66
CA ASN A 30 30.04 8.01 -21.04
C ASN A 30 28.84 8.53 -21.86
N ASN A 31 27.65 8.06 -21.52
CA ASN A 31 26.39 8.73 -21.81
C ASN A 31 25.42 8.36 -20.68
N THR A 32 25.56 9.03 -19.53
CA THR A 32 24.57 9.01 -18.45
C THR A 32 23.33 9.77 -18.94
N ILE A 33 22.48 9.06 -19.67
CA ILE A 33 21.09 9.44 -19.84
C ILE A 33 20.48 9.27 -18.45
N ASP A 34 20.21 10.38 -17.76
CA ASP A 34 19.51 10.34 -16.47
C ASP A 34 18.22 9.53 -16.66
N PRO A 35 18.00 8.46 -15.87
CA PRO A 35 16.84 7.63 -16.07
C PRO A 35 15.61 8.49 -15.83
N PRO A 36 14.64 8.52 -16.77
CA PRO A 36 13.51 9.42 -16.64
C PRO A 36 12.75 9.06 -15.37
N CYS A 37 12.58 10.02 -14.48
CA CYS A 37 11.70 9.88 -13.32
C CYS A 37 10.39 10.66 -13.55
N PRO A 38 9.29 10.29 -12.88
CA PRO A 38 8.08 11.09 -12.95
C PRO A 38 8.34 12.53 -12.46
N GLN A 39 7.57 13.50 -12.94
CA GLN A 39 7.78 14.91 -12.55
C GLN A 39 7.72 15.08 -11.02
N GLY A 40 8.71 15.77 -10.46
CA GLY A 40 8.85 15.97 -9.01
C GLY A 40 9.54 14.83 -8.25
N TYR A 41 10.01 13.80 -8.95
CA TYR A 41 10.91 12.79 -8.41
C TYR A 41 12.37 13.08 -8.81
N VAL A 42 13.30 12.77 -7.92
CA VAL A 42 14.75 12.78 -8.17
C VAL A 42 15.24 11.37 -8.50
N SER A 43 16.13 11.27 -9.48
CA SER A 43 16.70 10.02 -9.97
C SER A 43 18.00 9.67 -9.27
N PHE A 44 18.08 8.49 -8.66
CA PHE A 44 19.33 7.85 -8.27
C PHE A 44 19.60 6.65 -9.18
N ALA A 45 20.80 6.56 -9.76
CA ALA A 45 21.15 5.52 -10.72
C ALA A 45 22.52 4.92 -10.40
N ARG A 46 22.59 3.61 -10.18
CA ARG A 46 23.86 2.90 -9.95
C ARG A 46 23.79 1.46 -10.46
N ASN A 47 24.87 1.00 -11.11
CA ASN A 47 25.00 -0.35 -11.66
C ASN A 47 23.84 -0.78 -12.60
N GLY A 48 23.24 0.17 -13.33
CA GLY A 48 22.09 -0.09 -14.21
C GLY A 48 20.73 -0.12 -13.52
N THR A 49 20.67 -0.05 -12.18
CA THR A 49 19.43 0.10 -11.42
C THR A 49 19.14 1.59 -11.21
N ALA A 50 17.98 2.04 -11.70
CA ALA A 50 17.45 3.36 -11.44
C ALA A 50 16.37 3.31 -10.36
N ARG A 51 16.37 4.28 -9.44
CA ARG A 51 15.32 4.51 -8.45
C ARG A 51 14.89 5.97 -8.50
N CYS A 52 13.58 6.18 -8.41
CA CYS A 52 12.97 7.51 -8.45
C CYS A 52 12.39 7.81 -7.07
N HIS A 53 12.87 8.86 -6.40
CA HIS A 53 12.46 9.24 -5.05
C HIS A 53 11.69 10.56 -5.03
N ASN A 54 10.74 10.73 -4.13
CA ASN A 54 10.01 11.98 -3.93
C ASN A 54 9.79 12.24 -2.44
N LEU A 55 10.09 13.47 -2.02
CA LEU A 55 9.86 13.98 -0.67
C LEU A 55 8.43 14.51 -0.55
N ILE A 56 7.65 13.91 0.33
CA ILE A 56 6.27 14.32 0.62
C ILE A 56 6.24 15.08 1.94
N ILE A 57 5.66 16.28 1.90
CA ILE A 57 5.49 17.17 3.06
C ILE A 57 4.13 16.89 3.70
N GLY A 58 4.13 16.70 5.02
CA GLY A 58 2.97 16.52 5.87
C GLY A 58 3.29 15.60 7.06
N THR A 59 2.97 16.03 8.28
CA THR A 59 3.06 15.19 9.48
C THR A 59 2.06 14.03 9.38
N GLN A 60 2.55 12.80 9.47
CA GLN A 60 1.77 11.55 9.35
C GLN A 60 2.41 10.48 10.26
N SER A 61 1.63 9.49 10.72
CA SER A 61 2.22 8.29 11.33
C SER A 61 3.00 7.49 10.29
N TYR A 62 3.91 6.63 10.75
CA TYR A 62 4.74 5.79 9.90
C TYR A 62 3.90 4.95 8.90
N GLU A 63 2.88 4.28 9.39
CA GLU A 63 1.96 3.44 8.62
C GLU A 63 1.19 4.26 7.59
N LYS A 64 0.83 5.49 7.95
CA LYS A 64 0.05 6.37 7.09
C LYS A 64 0.90 6.96 5.97
N ALA A 65 2.14 7.33 6.27
CA ALA A 65 3.11 7.77 5.26
C ALA A 65 3.49 6.63 4.29
N GLU A 66 3.67 5.39 4.77
CA GLU A 66 3.89 4.22 3.90
C GLU A 66 2.69 3.97 2.97
N GLN A 67 1.47 4.07 3.52
CA GLN A 67 0.23 3.95 2.75
C GLN A 67 0.12 5.03 1.66
N ILE A 68 0.58 6.26 1.93
CA ILE A 68 0.65 7.34 0.94
C ILE A 68 1.64 6.99 -0.17
N CYS A 69 2.82 6.43 0.15
CA CYS A 69 3.76 5.96 -0.88
C CYS A 69 3.14 4.87 -1.78
N ARG A 70 2.47 3.86 -1.19
CA ARG A 70 1.80 2.77 -1.94
C ARG A 70 0.64 3.23 -2.81
N SER A 71 -0.06 4.29 -2.40
CA SER A 71 -1.09 4.92 -3.23
C SER A 71 -0.53 5.71 -4.43
N ARG A 72 0.75 6.08 -4.37
CA ARG A 72 1.50 6.83 -5.40
C ARG A 72 2.53 5.96 -6.13
N GLY A 73 2.21 4.71 -6.41
CA GLY A 73 3.07 3.85 -7.24
C GLY A 73 4.40 3.41 -6.64
N GLY A 74 4.64 3.71 -5.36
CA GLY A 74 5.91 3.43 -4.72
C GLY A 74 5.79 2.64 -3.42
N GLU A 75 6.91 2.58 -2.73
CA GLU A 75 6.98 2.25 -1.31
C GLU A 75 7.76 3.34 -0.58
N PHE A 76 7.97 3.21 0.73
CA PHE A 76 8.93 4.08 1.40
C PHE A 76 10.34 3.90 0.78
N SER A 77 11.08 5.00 0.65
CA SER A 77 12.46 4.95 0.16
C SER A 77 13.33 4.08 1.06
N THR A 78 13.91 3.02 0.49
CA THR A 78 15.12 2.41 1.04
C THR A 78 16.33 3.21 0.56
N ILE A 79 17.29 3.40 1.45
CA ILE A 79 18.59 3.97 1.12
C ILE A 79 19.60 2.82 1.17
N THR A 80 20.29 2.56 0.06
CA THR A 80 21.27 1.47 -0.05
C THR A 80 22.69 1.96 -0.23
N GLU A 81 22.88 3.26 -0.50
CA GLU A 81 24.18 3.89 -0.76
C GLU A 81 24.26 5.28 -0.14
N GLU A 82 25.47 5.77 0.13
CA GLU A 82 25.68 7.10 0.72
C GLU A 82 25.32 8.24 -0.25
N ASP A 83 25.71 8.09 -1.52
CA ASP A 83 25.43 9.06 -2.59
C ASP A 83 23.91 9.31 -2.76
N GLU A 84 23.10 8.28 -2.52
CA GLU A 84 21.63 8.35 -2.56
C GLU A 84 21.07 9.17 -1.39
N LEU A 85 21.67 9.02 -0.20
CA LEU A 85 21.28 9.79 0.98
C LEU A 85 21.61 11.27 0.81
N ILE A 86 22.80 11.56 0.27
CA ILE A 86 23.25 12.93 -0.04
C ILE A 86 22.28 13.56 -1.04
N LEU A 87 21.93 12.85 -2.13
CA LEU A 87 20.97 13.30 -3.13
C LEU A 87 19.59 13.65 -2.53
N LEU A 88 19.10 12.90 -1.54
CA LEU A 88 17.86 13.24 -0.83
C LEU A 88 18.01 14.40 0.15
N ARG A 89 19.15 14.58 0.80
CA ARG A 89 19.43 15.77 1.62
C ARG A 89 19.47 17.03 0.76
N ASP A 90 20.19 16.99 -0.35
CA ASP A 90 20.30 18.12 -1.27
C ASP A 90 18.94 18.49 -1.86
N GLU A 91 18.13 17.51 -2.25
CA GLU A 91 16.76 17.76 -2.71
C GLU A 91 15.86 18.35 -1.60
N ALA A 92 16.03 17.92 -0.34
CA ALA A 92 15.31 18.49 0.79
C ALA A 92 15.71 19.97 1.03
N LYS A 93 17.01 20.27 1.00
CA LYS A 93 17.54 21.64 1.13
C LYS A 93 17.10 22.53 -0.04
N ASN A 94 17.12 22.03 -1.27
CA ASN A 94 16.64 22.73 -2.46
C ASN A 94 15.13 23.04 -2.40
N ARG A 95 14.33 22.18 -1.76
CA ARG A 95 12.90 22.42 -1.46
C ARG A 95 12.66 23.33 -0.24
N GLY A 96 13.71 23.78 0.46
CA GLY A 96 13.60 24.59 1.68
C GLY A 96 13.01 23.85 2.87
N LEU A 97 13.18 22.52 2.92
CA LEU A 97 12.70 21.68 4.02
C LEU A 97 13.73 21.66 5.16
N ASN A 98 13.24 21.63 6.40
CA ASN A 98 14.05 21.60 7.61
C ASN A 98 13.65 20.41 8.50
N GLY A 99 14.58 19.93 9.33
CA GLY A 99 14.34 18.84 10.28
C GLY A 99 14.59 17.45 9.68
N ASN A 100 13.67 16.52 9.92
CA ASN A 100 13.86 15.09 9.64
C ASN A 100 13.04 14.60 8.44
N VAL A 101 13.57 13.58 7.76
CA VAL A 101 12.91 12.86 6.65
C VAL A 101 12.82 11.36 6.97
N MET A 102 11.60 10.84 7.04
CA MET A 102 11.30 9.43 7.31
C MET A 102 11.59 8.52 6.12
N LEU A 103 12.13 7.32 6.40
CA LEU A 103 12.57 6.29 5.44
C LEU A 103 11.90 4.93 5.68
N LYS A 104 12.15 3.95 4.78
CA LYS A 104 11.73 2.56 5.00
C LYS A 104 12.49 1.94 6.18
N LYS A 105 11.73 1.21 6.99
CA LYS A 105 12.14 0.42 8.14
C LYS A 105 12.78 -0.90 7.68
N GLU A 106 13.80 -1.37 8.39
CA GLU A 106 14.29 -2.75 8.23
C GLU A 106 13.22 -3.72 8.74
N ASP A 107 12.79 -4.66 7.88
CA ASP A 107 11.81 -5.68 8.25
C ASP A 107 12.31 -6.53 9.44
N GLY A 108 11.46 -6.71 10.46
CA GLY A 108 11.68 -7.71 11.53
C GLY A 108 11.72 -7.21 12.97
N ARG A 109 11.63 -5.90 13.25
CA ARG A 109 11.36 -5.37 14.61
C ARG A 109 10.17 -4.43 14.56
N ASN A 110 9.10 -4.71 15.32
CA ASN A 110 7.80 -4.08 15.06
C ASN A 110 7.76 -2.57 15.31
N ASP A 111 8.67 -2.00 16.11
CA ASP A 111 8.50 -0.63 16.64
C ASP A 111 9.65 0.34 16.29
N THR A 112 10.66 -0.06 15.51
CA THR A 112 11.73 0.87 15.09
C THR A 112 11.37 1.69 13.85
N CYS A 113 11.66 2.99 13.87
CA CYS A 113 11.50 3.92 12.76
C CYS A 113 12.87 4.46 12.33
N ILE A 114 13.01 4.75 11.04
CA ILE A 114 14.27 5.19 10.42
C ILE A 114 14.06 6.55 9.78
N PHE A 115 14.97 7.49 10.03
CA PHE A 115 14.98 8.81 9.39
C PHE A 115 16.40 9.37 9.25
N PHE A 116 16.55 10.40 8.42
CA PHE A 116 17.75 11.25 8.38
C PHE A 116 17.39 12.70 8.71
N GLU A 117 18.32 13.42 9.31
CA GLU A 117 18.22 14.86 9.54
C GLU A 117 18.83 15.61 8.35
N ILE A 118 18.13 16.64 7.87
CA ILE A 118 18.48 17.39 6.65
C ILE A 118 19.76 18.20 6.86
N GLU A 119 19.89 18.86 8.01
CA GLU A 119 21.05 19.70 8.38
C GLU A 119 22.20 18.93 9.04
N ASP A 120 22.18 17.59 8.96
CA ASP A 120 23.23 16.75 9.53
C ASP A 120 24.38 16.50 8.52
N ASP A 121 25.54 17.08 8.83
CA ASP A 121 26.79 16.94 8.07
C ASP A 121 27.46 15.55 8.22
N ASP A 122 27.12 14.76 9.26
CA ASP A 122 27.74 13.43 9.52
C ASP A 122 27.23 12.34 8.56
N ASN A 123 26.35 12.70 7.61
CA ASN A 123 25.59 11.80 6.75
C ASN A 123 24.81 10.69 7.50
N ALA A 124 24.52 10.86 8.79
CA ALA A 124 24.00 9.77 9.60
C ALA A 124 22.53 9.42 9.29
N ILE A 125 22.17 8.19 9.64
CA ILE A 125 20.77 7.73 9.71
C ILE A 125 20.47 7.32 11.16
N VAL A 126 19.29 7.72 11.62
CA VAL A 126 18.81 7.51 12.99
C VAL A 126 17.79 6.38 13.00
N GLU A 127 18.01 5.39 13.86
CA GLU A 127 17.07 4.32 14.21
C GLU A 127 16.58 4.55 15.66
N THR A 128 15.28 4.77 15.82
CA THR A 128 14.65 5.03 17.13
C THR A 128 13.25 4.40 17.20
N ASP A 129 12.56 4.55 18.32
CA ASP A 129 11.17 4.09 18.50
C ASP A 129 10.19 4.94 17.66
N CYS A 130 9.27 4.29 16.94
CA CYS A 130 8.24 4.95 16.15
C CYS A 130 7.29 5.82 16.98
N ASP A 131 7.07 5.49 18.26
CA ASP A 131 6.22 6.27 19.16
C ASP A 131 6.97 7.42 19.85
N SER A 132 8.28 7.60 19.56
CA SER A 132 9.06 8.70 20.14
C SER A 132 8.62 10.08 19.65
N GLU A 133 8.73 11.09 20.52
CA GLU A 133 8.42 12.49 20.22
C GLU A 133 9.22 13.03 19.02
N GLU A 134 10.44 12.53 18.80
CA GLU A 134 11.25 12.85 17.62
C GLU A 134 10.57 12.40 16.32
N VAL A 135 9.94 11.21 16.31
CA VAL A 135 9.26 10.64 15.15
C VAL A 135 7.89 11.27 14.93
N GLN A 136 7.13 11.54 16.00
CA GLN A 136 5.81 12.17 15.91
C GLN A 136 5.87 13.60 15.33
N ASN A 137 6.99 14.30 15.50
CA ASN A 137 7.22 15.63 14.95
C ASN A 137 7.78 15.63 13.51
N ILE A 138 8.01 14.46 12.89
CA ILE A 138 8.50 14.39 11.51
C ILE A 138 7.41 14.85 10.54
N SER A 139 7.73 15.88 9.77
CA SER A 139 6.83 16.52 8.81
C SER A 139 7.16 16.18 7.35
N THR A 140 8.17 15.36 7.08
CA THR A 140 8.58 14.96 5.72
C THR A 140 8.91 13.48 5.65
N PHE A 141 8.52 12.82 4.56
CA PHE A 141 8.85 11.42 4.31
C PHE A 141 9.18 11.16 2.85
N ALA A 142 10.07 10.19 2.59
CA ALA A 142 10.53 9.87 1.25
C ALA A 142 9.85 8.60 0.71
N CYS A 143 9.24 8.70 -0.47
CA CYS A 143 8.72 7.56 -1.22
C CYS A 143 9.61 7.26 -2.42
N MET A 144 9.82 5.99 -2.76
CA MET A 144 10.48 5.57 -4.00
C MET A 144 9.54 4.75 -4.90
N VAL A 145 9.58 4.97 -6.21
CA VAL A 145 8.83 4.16 -7.19
C VAL A 145 9.69 2.98 -7.65
N LEU A 146 9.12 1.76 -7.56
CA LEU A 146 9.80 0.50 -7.87
C LEU A 146 9.81 0.15 -9.36
N GLU A 147 8.73 0.48 -10.07
CA GLU A 147 8.62 0.24 -11.52
C GLU A 147 7.96 1.45 -12.19
N CYS A 148 8.62 1.94 -13.24
CA CYS A 148 8.07 2.95 -14.12
C CYS A 148 8.09 2.43 -15.57
N VAL A 149 7.03 2.71 -16.32
CA VAL A 149 7.02 2.43 -17.77
C VAL A 149 7.62 3.63 -18.49
N VAL A 150 8.72 3.40 -19.21
CA VAL A 150 9.34 4.37 -20.10
C VAL A 150 8.42 4.58 -21.31
N THR A 151 8.07 5.82 -21.61
CA THR A 151 7.26 6.17 -22.79
C THR A 151 7.99 5.90 -24.12
N GLU A 152 7.25 5.79 -25.22
CA GLU A 152 7.80 5.49 -26.57
C GLU A 152 8.91 6.45 -27.03
N ASP A 153 8.96 7.66 -26.48
CA ASP A 153 9.97 8.68 -26.75
C ASP A 153 11.20 8.62 -25.81
N GLY A 154 11.24 7.65 -24.88
CA GLY A 154 12.37 7.38 -23.99
C GLY A 154 12.55 8.37 -22.83
N ARG A 155 11.61 9.31 -22.63
CA ARG A 155 11.84 10.55 -21.86
C ARG A 155 11.01 10.72 -20.60
N ALA A 156 9.94 9.95 -20.44
CA ALA A 156 9.07 10.06 -19.28
C ALA A 156 8.76 8.70 -18.69
N CYS A 157 8.80 8.63 -17.37
CA CYS A 157 8.34 7.49 -16.61
C CYS A 157 6.93 7.80 -16.10
N LYS A 158 5.94 7.13 -16.68
CA LYS A 158 4.54 7.34 -16.31
C LYS A 158 4.11 6.25 -15.33
N MET A 159 3.65 6.67 -14.15
CA MET A 159 2.97 5.75 -13.23
C MET A 159 1.66 5.30 -13.87
N VAL A 160 1.39 4.00 -13.83
CA VAL A 160 0.11 3.46 -14.27
C VAL A 160 -0.92 3.78 -13.19
N GLU A 161 -1.99 4.47 -13.54
CA GLU A 161 -3.06 4.81 -12.61
C GLU A 161 -4.32 3.97 -12.88
N CYS A 162 -5.14 3.84 -11.84
CA CYS A 162 -6.50 3.29 -11.97
C CYS A 162 -7.44 4.30 -12.65
N GLN A 163 -8.65 3.89 -13.00
CA GLN A 163 -9.60 4.84 -13.61
C GLN A 163 -10.02 5.92 -12.58
N THR A 164 -10.49 7.07 -13.06
CA THR A 164 -11.00 8.13 -12.17
C THR A 164 -12.13 7.58 -11.27
N GLY A 165 -11.99 7.76 -9.96
CA GLY A 165 -12.92 7.21 -8.96
C GLY A 165 -12.57 5.80 -8.46
N GLU A 166 -11.38 5.28 -8.80
CA GLU A 166 -10.81 4.05 -8.22
C GLU A 166 -9.64 4.37 -7.29
N VAL A 167 -9.52 3.60 -6.23
CA VAL A 167 -8.37 3.63 -5.31
C VAL A 167 -7.25 2.80 -5.93
N SER A 168 -6.11 3.44 -6.20
CA SER A 168 -4.89 2.77 -6.66
C SER A 168 -4.12 2.25 -5.45
N TYR A 169 -3.67 0.99 -5.50
CA TYR A 169 -2.81 0.41 -4.48
C TYR A 169 -1.80 -0.55 -5.09
N TYR A 170 -0.51 -0.32 -4.84
CA TYR A 170 0.56 -1.21 -5.27
C TYR A 170 0.82 -2.27 -4.19
N ARG A 171 0.59 -3.52 -4.57
CA ARG A 171 0.85 -4.70 -3.74
C ARG A 171 2.36 -5.00 -3.66
N LYS A 172 2.79 -5.73 -2.64
CA LYS A 172 4.19 -6.14 -2.40
C LYS A 172 4.82 -6.87 -3.61
N SER A 173 3.98 -7.50 -4.44
CA SER A 173 4.37 -8.12 -5.71
C SER A 173 4.62 -7.12 -6.87
N GLY A 174 4.67 -5.81 -6.62
CA GLY A 174 4.77 -4.74 -7.63
C GLY A 174 3.48 -4.49 -8.43
N ARG A 175 2.50 -5.39 -8.32
CA ARG A 175 1.25 -5.35 -9.09
C ARG A 175 0.34 -4.22 -8.62
N LEU A 176 -0.05 -3.35 -9.56
CA LEU A 176 -1.07 -2.35 -9.35
C LEU A 176 -2.45 -3.01 -9.21
N THR A 177 -3.12 -2.69 -8.11
CA THR A 177 -4.49 -3.09 -7.79
C THR A 177 -5.39 -1.86 -7.82
N CYS A 178 -6.55 -1.97 -8.47
CA CYS A 178 -7.55 -0.92 -8.62
C CYS A 178 -8.82 -1.32 -7.89
N HIS A 179 -9.25 -0.52 -6.92
CA HIS A 179 -10.46 -0.78 -6.14
C HIS A 179 -11.54 0.26 -6.43
N LYS A 180 -12.72 -0.19 -6.85
CA LYS A 180 -13.91 0.64 -7.04
C LYS A 180 -14.92 0.37 -5.94
N ILE A 181 -15.23 1.39 -5.15
CA ILE A 181 -16.22 1.30 -4.06
C ILE A 181 -17.58 1.68 -4.61
N ILE A 182 -18.53 0.76 -4.57
CA ILE A 182 -19.88 0.97 -5.08
C ILE A 182 -20.85 1.16 -3.90
N ASN A 183 -21.23 2.41 -3.65
CA ASN A 183 -22.24 2.81 -2.67
C ASN A 183 -23.65 2.47 -3.18
N LYS A 184 -23.96 1.18 -3.24
CA LYS A 184 -25.26 0.62 -3.63
C LYS A 184 -25.41 -0.77 -3.02
N ALA A 185 -26.28 -0.89 -2.02
CA ALA A 185 -26.61 -2.18 -1.43
C ALA A 185 -27.16 -3.15 -2.49
N ALA A 186 -26.72 -4.41 -2.42
CA ALA A 186 -27.03 -5.48 -3.36
C ALA A 186 -26.86 -6.84 -2.66
N THR A 187 -27.40 -7.92 -3.24
CA THR A 187 -26.99 -9.27 -2.86
C THR A 187 -25.53 -9.50 -3.25
N TRP A 188 -24.86 -10.47 -2.64
CA TRP A 188 -23.47 -10.76 -2.96
C TRP A 188 -23.32 -11.20 -4.44
N GLU A 189 -24.26 -11.99 -4.97
CA GLU A 189 -24.31 -12.38 -6.38
C GLU A 189 -24.50 -11.19 -7.33
N ASP A 190 -25.41 -10.25 -7.01
CA ASP A 190 -25.64 -9.05 -7.80
C ASP A 190 -24.46 -8.08 -7.74
N ALA A 191 -23.76 -8.01 -6.61
CA ALA A 191 -22.53 -7.24 -6.44
C ALA A 191 -21.41 -7.81 -7.32
N GLN A 192 -21.20 -9.13 -7.29
CA GLN A 192 -20.25 -9.82 -8.16
C GLN A 192 -20.58 -9.68 -9.66
N LYS A 193 -21.87 -9.69 -10.02
CA LYS A 193 -22.31 -9.41 -11.39
C LYS A 193 -22.00 -7.97 -11.79
N GLN A 194 -22.28 -6.99 -10.93
CA GLN A 194 -22.00 -5.57 -11.20
C GLN A 194 -20.50 -5.29 -11.31
N CYS A 195 -19.64 -5.91 -10.48
CA CYS A 195 -18.19 -5.79 -10.65
C CYS A 195 -17.73 -6.28 -12.03
N ARG A 196 -18.22 -7.43 -12.50
CA ARG A 196 -17.87 -7.94 -13.84
C ARG A 196 -18.36 -7.02 -14.97
N GLN A 197 -19.45 -6.30 -14.76
CA GLN A 197 -19.99 -5.33 -15.71
C GLN A 197 -19.14 -4.04 -15.82
N LEU A 198 -18.21 -3.78 -14.90
CA LEU A 198 -17.24 -2.68 -15.02
C LEU A 198 -16.17 -2.95 -16.09
N GLY A 199 -15.98 -4.20 -16.51
CA GLY A 199 -14.90 -4.59 -17.42
C GLY A 199 -13.53 -4.69 -16.74
N GLU A 200 -12.46 -4.67 -17.53
CA GLU A 200 -11.05 -4.71 -17.06
C GLU A 200 -10.70 -5.84 -16.06
N GLY A 201 -11.46 -6.94 -16.07
CA GLY A 201 -11.23 -8.09 -15.18
C GLY A 201 -11.80 -7.95 -13.77
N HIS A 202 -12.51 -6.85 -13.45
CA HIS A 202 -13.08 -6.59 -12.12
C HIS A 202 -13.90 -7.77 -11.56
N GLN A 203 -13.57 -8.19 -10.34
CA GLN A 203 -14.39 -9.10 -9.51
C GLN A 203 -14.75 -8.41 -8.19
N LEU A 204 -15.51 -9.06 -7.30
CA LEU A 204 -15.58 -8.60 -5.91
C LEU A 204 -14.19 -8.63 -5.27
N GLY A 205 -13.93 -7.66 -4.40
CA GLY A 205 -12.57 -7.29 -4.00
C GLY A 205 -11.87 -8.28 -3.08
N SER A 206 -10.53 -8.28 -3.14
CA SER A 206 -9.65 -8.90 -2.16
C SER A 206 -8.59 -7.87 -1.73
N PHE A 207 -7.91 -8.14 -0.61
CA PHE A 207 -6.83 -7.31 -0.08
C PHE A 207 -5.61 -8.17 0.27
N GLU A 208 -4.39 -7.73 -0.04
CA GLU A 208 -3.15 -8.46 0.26
C GLU A 208 -2.68 -8.26 1.71
N ASP A 209 -2.93 -7.08 2.29
CA ASP A 209 -2.60 -6.77 3.68
C ASP A 209 -3.55 -5.73 4.32
N LYS A 210 -3.38 -5.52 5.64
CA LYS A 210 -4.17 -4.57 6.43
C LYS A 210 -4.07 -3.12 5.92
N LYS A 211 -2.95 -2.74 5.31
CA LYS A 211 -2.72 -1.36 4.83
C LYS A 211 -3.54 -1.12 3.56
N GLU A 212 -3.69 -2.13 2.70
CA GLU A 212 -4.62 -2.11 1.55
C GLU A 212 -6.07 -1.97 2.01
N ALA A 213 -6.52 -2.84 2.94
CA ALA A 213 -7.88 -2.84 3.45
C ALA A 213 -8.27 -1.52 4.14
N GLU A 214 -7.44 -1.01 5.07
CA GLU A 214 -7.68 0.29 5.73
C GLU A 214 -7.61 1.47 4.76
N TYR A 215 -6.84 1.39 3.65
CA TYR A 215 -6.81 2.46 2.65
C TYR A 215 -8.14 2.55 1.89
N VAL A 216 -8.62 1.40 1.41
CA VAL A 216 -9.88 1.30 0.67
C VAL A 216 -11.08 1.59 1.58
N MET A 217 -11.05 1.15 2.85
CA MET A 217 -12.09 1.53 3.82
C MET A 217 -12.02 3.01 4.21
N GLY A 218 -10.83 3.62 4.25
CA GLY A 218 -10.67 5.07 4.40
C GLY A 218 -11.38 5.86 3.31
N GLU A 219 -11.24 5.45 2.05
CA GLU A 219 -11.98 6.05 0.92
C GLU A 219 -13.47 5.73 1.00
N ALA A 220 -13.86 4.53 1.42
CA ALA A 220 -15.27 4.20 1.63
C ALA A 220 -15.91 5.14 2.66
N ARG A 221 -15.24 5.39 3.80
CA ARG A 221 -15.70 6.34 4.83
C ARG A 221 -15.92 7.74 4.23
N ARG A 222 -15.02 8.20 3.35
CA ARG A 222 -15.16 9.47 2.61
C ARG A 222 -16.39 9.48 1.70
N ILE A 223 -16.59 8.42 0.90
CA ILE A 223 -17.75 8.24 0.00
C ILE A 223 -19.08 8.19 0.78
N PHE A 224 -19.08 7.59 1.97
CA PHE A 224 -20.25 7.49 2.85
C PHE A 224 -20.45 8.72 3.76
N GLY A 225 -19.54 9.70 3.76
CA GLY A 225 -19.65 10.94 4.55
C GLY A 225 -19.56 10.75 6.06
N CYS A 226 -18.77 9.77 6.53
CA CYS A 226 -18.71 9.34 7.93
C CYS A 226 -17.29 9.39 8.50
N LYS A 227 -17.16 9.49 9.83
CA LYS A 227 -15.90 9.25 10.57
C LYS A 227 -15.76 7.77 10.93
N LYS A 228 -14.54 7.28 11.20
CA LYS A 228 -14.28 5.85 11.48
C LYS A 228 -15.20 5.32 12.59
N GLU A 229 -15.27 6.03 13.70
CA GLU A 229 -15.99 5.64 14.93
C GLU A 229 -17.52 5.60 14.76
N ALA A 230 -18.03 6.22 13.70
CA ALA A 230 -19.46 6.35 13.40
C ALA A 230 -19.84 5.80 12.01
N CYS A 231 -18.95 5.07 11.33
CA CYS A 231 -19.22 4.53 10.00
C CYS A 231 -19.71 3.08 10.04
N TYR A 232 -20.94 2.91 10.55
CA TYR A 232 -21.58 1.60 10.62
C TYR A 232 -21.92 1.02 9.24
N GLY A 233 -21.98 -0.30 9.18
CA GLY A 233 -22.29 -1.07 7.99
C GLY A 233 -21.07 -1.69 7.32
N THR A 234 -21.35 -2.53 6.35
CA THR A 234 -20.39 -3.44 5.72
C THR A 234 -20.44 -3.34 4.19
N LEU A 235 -19.39 -3.82 3.53
CA LEU A 235 -19.31 -3.93 2.07
C LEU A 235 -19.03 -5.38 1.67
N TRP A 236 -19.67 -5.88 0.60
CA TRP A 236 -19.30 -7.20 0.07
C TRP A 236 -17.88 -7.21 -0.51
N ILE A 237 -17.20 -8.33 -0.29
CA ILE A 237 -15.88 -8.66 -0.84
C ILE A 237 -15.90 -10.08 -1.45
N GLY A 238 -14.85 -10.42 -2.19
CA GLY A 238 -14.78 -11.59 -3.07
C GLY A 238 -14.53 -12.93 -2.38
N GLY A 239 -14.64 -12.97 -1.05
CA GLY A 239 -14.50 -14.19 -0.26
C GLY A 239 -15.80 -14.99 -0.25
N LYS A 240 -15.73 -16.26 -0.64
CA LYS A 240 -16.86 -17.19 -0.56
C LYS A 240 -16.40 -18.59 -0.14
N ARG A 241 -17.23 -19.29 0.65
CA ARG A 241 -17.05 -20.71 1.01
C ARG A 241 -18.21 -21.55 0.50
N LYS A 242 -18.13 -22.87 0.70
CA LYS A 242 -19.22 -23.82 0.46
C LYS A 242 -19.43 -24.64 1.73
N SER A 243 -20.52 -24.40 2.45
CA SER A 243 -20.75 -24.95 3.79
C SER A 243 -19.49 -24.74 4.67
N ARG A 244 -19.07 -25.76 5.42
CA ARG A 244 -17.93 -25.72 6.35
C ARG A 244 -16.54 -25.73 5.68
N SER A 245 -16.43 -25.43 4.39
CA SER A 245 -15.11 -25.24 3.77
C SER A 245 -14.45 -23.95 4.27
N PRO A 246 -13.13 -23.82 4.20
CA PRO A 246 -12.49 -22.51 4.27
C PRO A 246 -13.03 -21.57 3.19
N PHE A 247 -12.99 -20.27 3.46
CA PHE A 247 -13.28 -19.25 2.45
C PHE A 247 -12.14 -19.16 1.42
N THR A 248 -12.53 -18.80 0.20
CA THR A 248 -11.65 -18.66 -0.96
C THR A 248 -11.92 -17.35 -1.67
N TRP A 249 -10.87 -16.70 -2.18
CA TRP A 249 -10.99 -15.51 -3.01
C TRP A 249 -11.34 -15.88 -4.45
N ILE A 250 -12.34 -15.22 -5.01
CA ILE A 250 -12.73 -15.39 -6.42
C ILE A 250 -11.73 -14.74 -7.38
N PHE A 251 -11.05 -13.70 -6.91
CA PHE A 251 -10.24 -12.82 -7.72
C PHE A 251 -9.08 -13.52 -8.43
N ASP A 252 -8.25 -14.26 -7.67
CA ASP A 252 -7.02 -14.90 -8.17
C ASP A 252 -7.06 -16.44 -8.08
N LYS A 253 -8.03 -17.02 -7.36
CA LYS A 253 -8.09 -18.45 -6.98
C LYS A 253 -6.83 -18.96 -6.26
N THR A 254 -5.96 -18.07 -5.79
CA THR A 254 -4.71 -18.46 -5.14
C THR A 254 -4.90 -18.54 -3.64
N LEU A 255 -4.48 -19.69 -3.12
CA LEU A 255 -4.42 -20.08 -1.71
C LEU A 255 -5.76 -20.46 -1.05
N ALA A 256 -5.77 -21.70 -0.57
CA ALA A 256 -6.77 -22.21 0.35
C ALA A 256 -6.81 -21.34 1.62
N ALA A 257 -8.02 -21.12 2.16
CA ALA A 257 -8.26 -20.40 3.41
C ALA A 257 -7.74 -18.95 3.44
N ILE A 258 -8.36 -18.04 2.66
CA ILE A 258 -8.22 -16.57 2.75
C ILE A 258 -6.78 -16.02 2.55
N GLY A 259 -5.80 -16.85 2.24
CA GLY A 259 -4.41 -16.42 2.04
C GLY A 259 -3.73 -15.97 3.35
N PRO A 260 -2.59 -15.25 3.28
CA PRO A 260 -1.82 -14.87 4.47
C PRO A 260 -2.45 -13.73 5.28
N TYR A 261 -3.36 -12.94 4.69
CA TYR A 261 -4.05 -11.85 5.36
C TYR A 261 -5.51 -12.20 5.65
N ASN A 262 -5.70 -12.83 6.82
CA ASN A 262 -6.99 -13.19 7.36
C ASN A 262 -7.32 -12.26 8.55
N ASN A 263 -8.22 -11.30 8.37
CA ASN A 263 -8.50 -10.22 9.32
C ASN A 263 -9.94 -10.26 9.84
N PHE A 264 -10.42 -11.43 10.26
CA PHE A 264 -11.73 -11.54 10.88
C PHE A 264 -11.86 -10.64 12.12
N ASP A 265 -13.07 -10.13 12.32
CA ASP A 265 -13.48 -9.42 13.54
C ASP A 265 -13.55 -10.38 14.73
N GLU A 266 -13.59 -9.87 15.96
CA GLU A 266 -13.61 -10.71 17.15
C GLU A 266 -14.88 -11.59 17.20
N GLY A 267 -14.68 -12.91 17.11
CA GLY A 267 -15.74 -13.92 17.09
C GLY A 267 -16.05 -14.50 15.71
N GLU A 268 -15.55 -13.89 14.63
CA GLU A 268 -15.81 -14.35 13.26
C GLU A 268 -14.71 -15.34 12.77
N PRO A 269 -15.02 -16.27 11.85
CA PRO A 269 -16.33 -16.52 11.26
C PRO A 269 -17.19 -17.44 12.14
N ASP A 270 -18.40 -17.03 12.50
CA ASP A 270 -19.24 -17.77 13.46
C ASP A 270 -20.16 -18.85 12.85
N GLY A 271 -20.21 -18.93 11.52
CA GLY A 271 -20.55 -20.17 10.81
C GLY A 271 -22.00 -20.33 10.40
N ASP A 272 -22.88 -20.45 11.40
CA ASP A 272 -24.23 -21.03 11.28
C ASP A 272 -25.24 -20.33 12.22
N ARG A 273 -25.41 -18.99 12.15
CA ARG A 273 -26.52 -18.32 12.86
C ARG A 273 -27.88 -18.78 12.30
N ARG A 274 -28.69 -19.35 13.19
CA ARG A 274 -30.16 -19.51 13.00
C ARG A 274 -30.57 -20.26 11.72
N SER A 275 -29.97 -21.44 11.48
CA SER A 275 -30.36 -22.40 10.42
C SER A 275 -30.13 -21.97 8.96
N LYS A 276 -29.34 -20.93 8.73
CA LYS A 276 -28.83 -20.55 7.41
C LYS A 276 -27.30 -20.54 7.48
N THR A 277 -26.64 -20.91 6.38
CA THR A 277 -25.17 -20.87 6.30
C THR A 277 -24.69 -19.46 5.94
N GLU A 278 -23.68 -18.95 6.64
CA GLU A 278 -23.04 -17.68 6.31
C GLU A 278 -21.89 -17.96 5.34
N GLU A 279 -22.14 -17.88 4.04
CA GLU A 279 -21.20 -18.39 3.02
C GLU A 279 -20.40 -17.29 2.29
N CYS A 280 -20.72 -16.02 2.50
CA CYS A 280 -20.12 -14.88 1.80
C CYS A 280 -19.44 -13.92 2.78
N LEU A 281 -18.27 -13.39 2.41
CA LEU A 281 -17.55 -12.41 3.23
C LEU A 281 -17.97 -10.98 2.93
N ALA A 282 -18.10 -10.21 4.00
CA ALA A 282 -18.14 -8.75 3.98
C ALA A 282 -16.97 -8.16 4.78
N ILE A 283 -16.76 -6.85 4.66
CA ILE A 283 -15.80 -6.07 5.46
C ILE A 283 -16.50 -4.91 6.17
N TYR A 284 -16.17 -4.68 7.44
CA TYR A 284 -16.64 -3.53 8.20
C TYR A 284 -16.00 -2.23 7.72
N ILE A 285 -16.81 -1.21 7.47
CA ILE A 285 -16.33 0.09 6.97
C ILE A 285 -15.52 0.83 8.04
N ASN A 286 -15.85 0.66 9.32
CA ASN A 286 -15.09 1.23 10.43
C ASN A 286 -13.77 0.50 10.70
N GLU A 287 -13.73 -0.80 10.96
CA GLU A 287 -12.49 -1.48 11.38
C GLU A 287 -11.66 -2.13 10.26
N ALA A 288 -12.18 -2.22 9.03
CA ALA A 288 -11.56 -3.00 7.95
C ALA A 288 -11.33 -4.49 8.31
N THR A 289 -12.09 -5.01 9.27
CA THR A 289 -12.15 -6.43 9.65
C THR A 289 -13.24 -7.17 8.87
N TYR A 290 -13.06 -8.48 8.70
CA TYR A 290 -13.93 -9.36 7.94
C TYR A 290 -14.99 -10.01 8.83
N LEU A 291 -16.12 -10.33 8.22
CA LEU A 291 -17.18 -11.15 8.80
C LEU A 291 -17.78 -12.03 7.70
N ASP A 292 -18.33 -13.17 8.08
CA ASP A 292 -19.27 -13.90 7.25
C ASP A 292 -20.70 -13.36 7.39
N GLN A 293 -21.48 -13.53 6.33
CA GLN A 293 -22.90 -13.21 6.24
C GLN A 293 -23.60 -14.15 5.26
N HIS A 294 -24.93 -14.15 5.26
CA HIS A 294 -25.68 -14.82 4.20
C HIS A 294 -25.55 -14.02 2.90
N CYS A 295 -25.20 -14.69 1.80
CA CYS A 295 -25.04 -14.06 0.48
C CYS A 295 -26.28 -13.26 -0.02
N PHE A 296 -27.45 -13.58 0.54
CA PHE A 296 -28.75 -12.97 0.26
C PHE A 296 -29.23 -12.00 1.36
N ASP A 297 -28.37 -11.56 2.27
CA ASP A 297 -28.77 -10.70 3.37
C ASP A 297 -29.40 -9.39 2.89
N ASP A 298 -30.44 -8.98 3.62
CA ASP A 298 -31.55 -8.28 2.99
C ASP A 298 -31.24 -6.79 2.78
N VAL A 299 -30.98 -6.46 1.50
CA VAL A 299 -30.83 -5.13 0.92
C VAL A 299 -31.93 -4.14 1.36
N LYS A 300 -33.07 -4.64 1.86
CA LYS A 300 -34.24 -3.85 2.30
C LYS A 300 -34.22 -3.47 3.78
N ILE A 301 -33.32 -4.00 4.61
CA ILE A 301 -33.22 -3.61 6.02
C ILE A 301 -32.76 -2.15 6.09
N ARG A 302 -33.65 -1.28 6.58
CA ARG A 302 -33.36 0.15 6.71
C ARG A 302 -32.30 0.38 7.79
N LYS A 303 -31.14 0.88 7.34
CA LYS A 303 -30.18 1.82 7.95
C LYS A 303 -29.94 1.72 9.48
N GLU A 304 -28.66 1.78 9.85
CA GLU A 304 -28.13 1.91 11.23
C GLU A 304 -27.91 0.59 12.01
N SER A 305 -27.79 -0.56 11.35
CA SER A 305 -27.15 -1.74 11.97
C SER A 305 -25.66 -1.85 11.56
N TYR A 306 -24.84 -2.38 12.47
CA TYR A 306 -23.41 -2.64 12.25
C TYR A 306 -23.17 -3.57 11.05
N TYR A 307 -24.06 -4.55 10.89
CA TYR A 307 -24.04 -5.60 9.86
C TYR A 307 -24.71 -5.19 8.54
N ALA A 308 -25.24 -3.98 8.40
CA ALA A 308 -25.97 -3.59 7.20
C ALA A 308 -25.06 -3.50 5.97
N ILE A 309 -25.33 -4.29 4.93
CA ILE A 309 -24.67 -4.18 3.63
C ILE A 309 -25.02 -2.84 2.98
N ARG A 310 -24.04 -1.95 2.89
CA ARG A 310 -24.19 -0.61 2.28
C ARG A 310 -23.75 -0.55 0.83
N GLY A 311 -23.02 -1.56 0.36
CA GLY A 311 -22.35 -1.55 -0.93
C GLY A 311 -21.40 -2.72 -1.11
N PHE A 312 -20.44 -2.55 -2.00
CA PHE A 312 -19.45 -3.57 -2.32
C PHE A 312 -18.17 -2.96 -2.89
N VAL A 313 -17.06 -3.68 -2.74
CA VAL A 313 -15.78 -3.32 -3.35
C VAL A 313 -15.56 -4.21 -4.58
N CYS A 314 -15.26 -3.60 -5.72
CA CYS A 314 -14.77 -4.30 -6.89
C CYS A 314 -13.25 -4.12 -7.00
N THR A 315 -12.51 -5.19 -7.32
CA THR A 315 -11.06 -5.13 -7.54
C THR A 315 -10.70 -5.62 -8.94
N ALA A 316 -9.80 -4.90 -9.62
CA ALA A 316 -9.02 -5.38 -10.76
C ALA A 316 -7.52 -5.30 -10.44
N VAL A 317 -6.70 -6.17 -11.04
CA VAL A 317 -5.23 -6.06 -11.00
C VAL A 317 -4.74 -5.78 -12.40
N LYS A 318 -4.05 -4.65 -12.57
CA LYS A 318 -3.42 -4.27 -13.82
C LYS A 318 -2.06 -4.95 -13.89
N ILE A 319 -1.92 -5.90 -14.81
CA ILE A 319 -0.61 -6.42 -15.19
C ILE A 319 0.08 -5.33 -16.00
N VAL A 320 1.06 -4.66 -15.39
CA VAL A 320 1.98 -3.77 -16.12
C VAL A 320 2.79 -4.67 -17.04
N LYS A 321 2.43 -4.71 -18.33
CA LYS A 321 3.20 -5.47 -19.31
C LYS A 321 4.56 -4.80 -19.48
N ARG A 322 5.63 -5.55 -19.22
CA ARG A 322 6.96 -5.21 -19.71
C ARG A 322 6.98 -5.45 -21.21
N GLU A 323 6.77 -4.41 -22.00
CA GLU A 323 7.14 -4.44 -23.41
C GLU A 323 8.67 -4.28 -23.48
N PHE A 324 9.36 -5.43 -23.50
CA PHE A 324 10.77 -5.49 -23.86
C PHE A 324 10.85 -5.24 -25.38
N TYR A 325 11.30 -4.03 -25.74
CA TYR A 325 11.72 -3.68 -27.10
C TYR A 325 13.23 -3.89 -27.27
#